data_AF-A0A968SYZ3-F1
#
_entry.id   AF-A0A968SYZ3-F1
#
_cell.length_a   1.000
_cell.length_b   1.000
_cell.length_c   1.000
_cell.angle_alpha   90.00
_cell.angle_beta   90.00
_cell.angle_gamma   90.00
#
_symmetry.space_group_name_H-M   'P 1'
#
loop_
_entity.id
_entity.type
_entity.pdbx_description
1 polymer ?
#
loop_
_entity_poly.entity_id
_entity_poly.type
_entity_poly.pdbx_seq_one_letter_code
_entity_poly.pdbx_strand_id
1 'polypeptide(L)'
;MDDSLCDGKPLWSFLKSEASHLKDIGITAVWLPPVYKASGGLNDNGYSVYDRFDLGEFPQSCEWDSITSTGPVRTRYGTKEELQEAIEALHSQPCVVQVYADVVINHQSGGGDDGFWQAIRVEKNDRTRERWGSGYEEGEIEIRGYTKFS
;
A
#
# COMPACT_ATOMS: atom_id res chain seq x y z
N MET A 1 -2.53 -18.71 -4.27
CA MET A 1 -3.91 -18.35 -3.92
C MET A 1 -4.53 -17.77 -5.18
N ASP A 2 -5.84 -17.86 -5.34
CA ASP A 2 -6.50 -17.25 -6.49
C ASP A 2 -6.38 -15.72 -6.37
N ASP A 3 -5.55 -15.12 -7.22
CA ASP A 3 -5.30 -13.67 -7.25
C ASP A 3 -6.46 -12.91 -7.91
N SER A 4 -7.52 -13.61 -8.33
CA SER A 4 -8.76 -12.97 -8.73
C SER A 4 -9.51 -12.46 -7.50
N LEU A 5 -9.29 -11.19 -7.22
CA LEU A 5 -10.31 -10.40 -6.54
C LEU A 5 -11.53 -10.36 -7.51
N CYS A 6 -12.75 -10.38 -6.97
CA CYS A 6 -13.93 -9.93 -7.71
C CYS A 6 -14.18 -10.59 -9.10
N ASP A 7 -14.51 -11.89 -9.12
CA ASP A 7 -14.93 -12.63 -10.31
C ASP A 7 -13.89 -12.69 -11.46
N GLY A 8 -12.62 -12.90 -11.13
CA GLY A 8 -11.58 -13.05 -12.16
C GLY A 8 -10.87 -11.75 -12.57
N LYS A 9 -11.19 -10.60 -11.95
CA LYS A 9 -10.80 -9.27 -12.46
C LYS A 9 -10.00 -8.43 -11.44
N PRO A 10 -9.09 -7.55 -11.90
CA PRO A 10 -8.56 -6.49 -11.04
C PRO A 10 -9.70 -5.66 -10.43
N LEU A 11 -9.51 -5.21 -9.19
CA LEU A 11 -10.54 -4.51 -8.41
C LEU A 11 -11.09 -3.27 -9.14
N TRP A 12 -10.22 -2.51 -9.83
CA TRP A 12 -10.66 -1.33 -10.56
C TRP A 12 -11.58 -1.67 -11.74
N SER A 13 -11.25 -2.71 -12.51
CA SER A 13 -12.10 -3.18 -13.61
C SER A 13 -13.45 -3.70 -13.10
N PHE A 14 -13.45 -4.38 -11.95
CA PHE A 14 -14.69 -4.83 -11.30
C PHE A 14 -15.53 -3.65 -10.80
N LEU A 15 -14.91 -2.71 -10.09
CA LEU A 15 -15.59 -1.54 -9.56
C LEU A 15 -16.23 -0.70 -10.66
N LYS A 16 -15.55 -0.56 -11.80
CA LYS A 16 -16.09 0.05 -13.02
C LYS A 16 -17.35 -0.68 -13.52
N SER A 17 -17.34 -2.02 -13.58
CA SER A 17 -18.51 -2.78 -14.02
C SER A 17 -19.68 -2.73 -13.04
N GLU A 18 -19.41 -2.53 -11.75
CA GLU A 18 -20.43 -2.49 -10.69
C GLU A 18 -21.04 -1.10 -10.46
N ALA A 19 -20.55 -0.04 -11.12
CA ALA A 19 -20.96 1.33 -10.84
C ALA A 19 -22.49 1.54 -10.90
N SER A 20 -23.16 0.99 -11.92
CA SER A 20 -24.62 1.06 -12.04
C SER A 20 -25.32 0.25 -10.97
N HIS A 21 -24.83 -0.97 -10.69
CA HIS A 21 -25.42 -1.84 -9.68
C HIS A 21 -25.37 -1.21 -8.28
N LEU A 22 -24.20 -0.69 -7.89
CA LEU A 22 -24.00 0.00 -6.61
C LEU A 22 -24.97 1.17 -6.46
N LYS A 23 -25.20 1.93 -7.55
CA LYS A 23 -26.16 3.03 -7.53
C LYS A 23 -27.60 2.53 -7.36
N ASP A 24 -27.99 1.47 -8.09
CA ASP A 24 -29.34 0.91 -8.06
C ASP A 24 -29.73 0.38 -6.68
N ILE A 25 -28.77 -0.20 -5.94
CA ILE A 25 -28.99 -0.66 -4.57
C ILE A 25 -28.90 0.47 -3.52
N GLY A 26 -28.66 1.71 -3.95
CA GLY A 26 -28.68 2.89 -3.08
C GLY A 26 -27.35 3.25 -2.42
N ILE A 27 -26.21 2.68 -2.85
CA ILE A 27 -24.90 3.11 -2.38
C ILE A 27 -24.62 4.53 -2.88
N THR A 28 -24.20 5.40 -1.96
CA THR A 28 -23.85 6.80 -2.25
C THR A 28 -22.38 7.09 -2.12
N ALA A 29 -21.59 6.17 -1.54
CA ALA A 29 -20.15 6.30 -1.40
C ALA A 29 -19.48 4.94 -1.32
N VAL A 30 -18.25 4.85 -1.82
CA VAL A 30 -17.35 3.70 -1.65
C VAL A 30 -16.05 4.15 -0.99
N TRP A 31 -15.51 3.31 -0.12
CA TRP A 31 -14.17 3.49 0.45
C TRP A 31 -13.21 2.53 -0.23
N LEU A 32 -12.24 3.07 -0.95
CA LEU A 32 -11.23 2.28 -1.66
C LEU A 32 -10.11 1.86 -0.71
N PRO A 33 -9.49 0.69 -0.94
CA PRO A 33 -8.24 0.35 -0.27
C PRO A 33 -7.12 1.35 -0.64
N PRO A 34 -5.97 1.33 0.06
CA PRO A 34 -4.84 2.16 -0.32
C PRO A 34 -4.44 1.95 -1.79
N VAL A 35 -4.53 3.03 -2.56
CA VAL A 35 -4.41 3.00 -4.04
C VAL A 35 -2.97 3.08 -4.55
N TYR A 36 -2.03 3.34 -3.65
CA TYR A 36 -0.63 3.58 -3.98
C TYR A 36 0.24 2.32 -3.86
N LYS A 37 1.46 2.38 -4.39
CA LYS A 37 2.39 1.26 -4.45
C LYS A 37 2.84 0.85 -3.05
N ALA A 38 2.86 -0.46 -2.81
CA ALA A 38 3.24 -1.06 -1.54
C ALA A 38 4.51 -1.90 -1.67
N SER A 39 5.25 -2.04 -0.57
CA SER A 39 6.54 -2.72 -0.57
C SER A 39 6.43 -4.22 -0.81
N GLY A 40 5.27 -4.83 -0.52
CA GLY A 40 5.01 -6.25 -0.80
C GLY A 40 4.57 -6.55 -2.24
N GLY A 41 4.56 -5.56 -3.14
CA GLY A 41 4.21 -5.74 -4.55
C GLY A 41 2.76 -6.16 -4.77
N LEU A 42 2.51 -7.03 -5.76
CA LEU A 42 1.15 -7.43 -6.18
C LEU A 42 0.35 -8.20 -5.13
N ASN A 43 1.02 -8.78 -4.14
CA ASN A 43 0.39 -9.55 -3.07
C ASN A 43 0.05 -8.68 -1.85
N ASP A 44 0.48 -7.42 -1.83
CA ASP A 44 0.23 -6.50 -0.73
C ASP A 44 -1.14 -5.83 -0.86
N ASN A 45 -1.81 -5.63 0.27
CA ASN A 45 -3.12 -4.97 0.32
C ASN A 45 -3.02 -3.43 0.40
N GLY A 46 -1.83 -2.87 0.20
CA GLY A 46 -1.60 -1.42 0.11
C GLY A 46 -1.19 -0.75 1.41
N TYR A 47 -1.24 -1.46 2.55
CA TYR A 47 -0.91 -0.86 3.85
C TYR A 47 0.59 -0.74 4.12
N SER A 48 1.43 -1.57 3.48
CA SER A 48 2.89 -1.43 3.53
C SER A 48 3.36 -0.32 2.58
N VAL A 49 3.03 0.93 2.90
CA VAL A 49 3.20 2.10 2.00
C VAL A 49 4.64 2.23 1.52
N TYR A 50 4.88 2.12 0.21
CA TYR A 50 6.22 2.33 -0.36
C TYR A 50 6.37 3.74 -0.94
N ASP A 51 5.50 4.09 -1.90
CA ASP A 51 5.46 5.40 -2.53
C ASP A 51 4.00 5.86 -2.63
N ARG A 52 3.66 6.96 -1.94
CA ARG A 52 2.29 7.50 -1.86
C ARG A 52 1.81 8.13 -3.16
N PHE A 53 2.73 8.45 -4.08
CA PHE A 53 2.42 9.13 -5.33
C PHE A 53 2.34 8.17 -6.53
N ASP A 54 2.95 6.99 -6.44
CA ASP A 54 2.81 5.94 -7.44
C ASP A 54 1.50 5.16 -7.24
N LEU A 55 0.46 5.52 -8.00
CA LEU A 55 -0.85 4.85 -7.98
C LEU A 55 -0.93 3.62 -8.89
N GLY A 56 0.22 3.03 -9.24
CA GLY A 56 0.33 1.99 -10.25
C GLY A 56 0.65 2.55 -11.64
N GLU A 57 1.55 3.54 -11.69
CA GLU A 57 1.97 4.28 -12.89
C GLU A 57 3.43 3.97 -13.27
N PHE A 58 4.28 3.67 -12.29
CA PHE A 58 5.71 3.45 -12.52
C PHE A 58 6.13 2.00 -12.26
N PRO A 59 7.13 1.47 -13.00
CA PRO A 59 7.72 0.18 -12.69
C PRO A 59 8.44 0.28 -11.33
N GLN A 60 8.07 -0.59 -10.39
CA GLN A 60 8.71 -0.59 -9.07
C GLN A 60 10.01 -1.40 -9.13
N SER A 61 11.13 -0.85 -8.64
CA SER A 61 12.33 -1.67 -8.42
C SER A 61 12.13 -2.52 -7.17
N CYS A 62 12.13 -3.84 -7.32
CA CYS A 62 12.15 -4.76 -6.20
C CYS A 62 13.61 -5.10 -5.88
N GLU A 63 14.23 -4.43 -4.91
CA GLU A 63 15.63 -4.72 -4.53
C GLU A 63 15.85 -6.18 -4.08
N TRP A 64 14.79 -6.85 -3.59
CA TRP A 64 14.79 -8.26 -3.23
C TRP A 64 14.72 -9.21 -4.45
N ASP A 65 14.19 -8.77 -5.59
CA ASP A 65 14.13 -9.59 -6.80
C ASP A 65 15.37 -9.33 -7.68
N SER A 66 16.43 -10.09 -7.41
CA SER A 66 17.68 -10.01 -8.17
C SER A 66 17.56 -10.52 -9.62
N ILE A 67 16.41 -11.06 -10.04
CA ILE A 67 16.19 -11.64 -11.37
C ILE A 67 15.50 -10.64 -12.30
N THR A 68 14.59 -9.80 -11.80
CA THR A 68 13.96 -8.75 -12.61
C THR A 68 14.31 -7.37 -12.06
N SER A 69 15.14 -6.62 -12.82
CA SER A 69 15.49 -5.24 -12.47
C SER A 69 14.29 -4.26 -12.51
N THR A 70 13.09 -4.75 -12.85
CA THR A 70 11.85 -3.98 -12.96
C THR A 70 10.65 -4.86 -12.60
N GLY A 71 10.00 -4.54 -11.48
CA GLY A 71 8.74 -5.13 -11.07
C GLY A 71 7.53 -4.56 -11.81
N PRO A 72 6.32 -5.03 -11.46
CA PRO A 72 5.09 -4.63 -12.14
C PRO A 72 4.77 -3.14 -11.95
N VAL A 73 4.17 -2.56 -12.98
CA VAL A 73 3.68 -1.17 -12.97
C VAL A 73 2.45 -1.04 -12.06
N ARG A 74 1.47 -1.92 -12.23
CA ARG A 74 0.20 -1.90 -11.49
C ARG A 74 0.37 -2.16 -9.99
N THR A 75 -0.58 -1.68 -9.20
CA THR A 75 -0.77 -2.15 -7.82
C THR A 75 -1.46 -3.52 -7.81
N ARG A 76 -1.70 -4.09 -6.63
CA ARG A 76 -2.58 -5.26 -6.46
C ARG A 76 -3.93 -5.07 -7.17
N TYR A 77 -4.46 -3.85 -7.14
CA TYR A 77 -5.83 -3.53 -7.55
C TYR A 77 -5.98 -3.13 -9.04
N GLY A 78 -4.89 -2.69 -9.68
CA GLY A 78 -4.86 -2.27 -11.07
C GLY A 78 -3.89 -1.11 -11.31
N THR A 79 -3.91 -0.54 -12.51
CA THR A 79 -3.13 0.67 -12.87
C THR A 79 -3.84 1.95 -12.45
N LYS A 80 -3.11 3.08 -12.52
CA LYS A 80 -3.67 4.42 -12.31
C LYS A 80 -4.80 4.74 -13.30
N GLU A 81 -4.66 4.32 -14.55
CA GLU A 81 -5.67 4.52 -15.59
C GLU A 81 -6.96 3.76 -15.26
N GLU A 82 -6.85 2.48 -14.87
CA GLU A 82 -8.01 1.69 -14.46
C GLU A 82 -8.72 2.28 -13.23
N LEU A 83 -7.95 2.82 -12.26
CA LEU A 83 -8.50 3.54 -11.11
C LEU A 83 -9.29 4.78 -11.56
N GLN A 84 -8.74 5.58 -12.47
CA GLN A 84 -9.42 6.77 -13.01
C GLN A 84 -10.73 6.39 -13.71
N GLU A 85 -10.69 5.37 -14.57
CA GLU A 85 -11.88 4.88 -15.27
C GLU A 85 -12.97 4.37 -14.31
N ALA A 86 -12.58 3.71 -13.21
CA ALA A 86 -13.52 3.25 -12.19
C ALA A 86 -14.17 4.43 -11.45
N ILE A 87 -13.38 5.44 -11.07
CA ILE A 87 -13.87 6.66 -10.42
C ILE A 87 -14.82 7.43 -11.36
N GLU A 88 -14.46 7.55 -12.64
CA GLU A 88 -15.30 8.20 -13.65
C GLU A 88 -16.63 7.47 -13.83
N ALA A 89 -16.63 6.14 -13.84
CA ALA A 89 -17.86 5.35 -13.94
C ALA A 89 -18.80 5.56 -12.74
N LEU A 90 -18.24 5.67 -11.52
CA LEU A 90 -18.99 5.97 -10.29
C LEU A 90 -19.54 7.40 -10.27
N HIS A 91 -18.75 8.36 -10.72
CA HIS A 91 -19.15 9.77 -10.78
C HIS A 91 -20.15 10.09 -11.89
N SER A 92 -20.17 9.28 -12.96
CA SER A 92 -21.10 9.46 -14.09
C SER A 92 -22.51 8.96 -13.82
N GLN A 93 -22.79 8.38 -12.65
CA GLN A 93 -24.11 7.89 -12.28
C GLN A 93 -25.12 9.05 -12.05
N PRO A 94 -26.43 8.86 -12.32
CA PRO A 94 -27.45 9.91 -12.14
C PRO A 94 -27.51 10.52 -10.73
N CYS A 95 -27.04 9.79 -9.72
CA CYS A 95 -26.57 10.38 -8.47
C CYS A 95 -25.14 9.93 -8.26
N VAL A 96 -24.22 10.88 -8.07
CA VAL A 96 -22.79 10.63 -7.91
C VAL A 96 -22.55 9.67 -6.75
N VAL A 97 -21.89 8.53 -7.02
CA VAL A 97 -21.33 7.67 -5.98
C VAL A 97 -19.97 8.24 -5.59
N GLN A 98 -19.86 8.78 -4.38
CA GLN A 98 -18.62 9.39 -3.88
C GLN A 98 -17.52 8.34 -3.72
N VAL A 99 -16.27 8.76 -3.90
CA VAL A 99 -15.10 7.90 -3.72
C VAL A 99 -14.24 8.45 -2.59
N TYR A 100 -13.98 7.63 -1.58
CA TYR A 100 -13.04 7.95 -0.50
C TYR A 100 -11.79 7.10 -0.64
N ALA A 101 -10.63 7.75 -0.60
CA ALA A 101 -9.34 7.08 -0.59
C ALA A 101 -8.91 6.77 0.86
N ASP A 102 -8.37 5.58 1.08
CA ASP A 102 -7.63 5.29 2.31
C ASP A 102 -6.28 6.02 2.30
N VAL A 103 -5.96 6.72 3.39
CA VAL A 103 -4.78 7.56 3.54
C VAL A 103 -3.94 7.07 4.70
N VAL A 104 -2.92 6.26 4.41
CA VAL A 104 -2.00 5.71 5.42
C VAL A 104 -0.75 6.59 5.52
N ILE A 105 -0.67 7.35 6.61
CA ILE A 105 0.42 8.29 6.89
C ILE A 105 1.23 7.93 8.13
N ASN A 106 0.86 6.85 8.84
CA ASN A 106 1.54 6.46 10.08
C ASN A 106 2.96 5.91 9.86
N HIS A 107 3.22 5.30 8.71
CA HIS A 107 4.50 4.66 8.41
C HIS A 107 4.79 4.63 6.91
N GLN A 108 6.01 4.20 6.56
CA GLN A 108 6.45 3.88 5.22
C GLN A 108 7.34 2.63 5.30
N SER A 109 7.32 1.78 4.26
CA SER A 109 7.94 0.45 4.24
C SER A 109 8.65 0.21 2.91
N GLY A 110 9.65 -0.67 2.94
CA GLY A 110 10.50 -0.93 1.78
C GLY A 110 11.55 0.14 1.53
N GLY A 111 11.95 0.90 2.56
CA GLY A 111 13.06 1.82 2.46
C GLY A 111 14.36 1.09 2.13
N GLY A 112 15.20 1.70 1.30
CA GLY A 112 16.55 1.23 1.03
C GLY A 112 17.45 1.36 2.26
N ASP A 113 18.59 0.67 2.21
CA ASP A 113 19.63 0.78 3.23
C ASP A 113 20.11 2.23 3.37
N ASP A 114 20.05 2.73 4.60
CA ASP A 114 20.45 4.07 5.01
C ASP A 114 21.60 4.02 6.02
N GLY A 115 22.38 2.93 6.00
CA GLY A 115 23.53 2.74 6.85
C GLY A 115 23.15 2.45 8.30
N PHE A 116 24.00 2.93 9.22
CA PHE A 116 23.89 2.64 10.64
C PHE A 116 23.26 3.79 11.43
N TRP A 117 22.33 3.43 12.31
CA TRP A 117 21.59 4.33 13.19
C TRP A 117 21.76 3.90 14.64
N GLN A 118 21.81 4.87 15.55
CA GLN A 118 21.72 4.60 16.98
C GLN A 118 20.25 4.47 17.37
N ALA A 119 19.92 3.41 18.10
CA ALA A 119 18.57 3.14 18.57
C ALA A 119 18.58 2.60 20.01
N ILE A 120 17.46 2.75 20.70
CA ILE A 120 17.22 2.16 22.01
C ILE A 120 16.09 1.15 21.89
N ARG A 121 16.30 -0.06 22.42
CA ARG A 121 15.25 -1.08 22.45
C ARG A 121 14.27 -0.77 23.57
N VAL A 122 12.98 -0.75 23.26
CA VAL A 122 11.90 -0.49 24.21
C VAL A 122 11.04 -1.73 24.48
N GLU A 123 10.31 -1.71 25.58
CA GLU A 123 9.37 -2.76 25.96
C GLU A 123 8.22 -2.88 24.97
N LYS A 124 7.80 -4.11 24.66
CA LYS A 124 6.75 -4.37 23.67
C LYS A 124 5.42 -3.72 24.06
N ASN A 125 5.10 -3.77 25.35
CA ASN A 125 3.82 -3.31 25.91
C ASN A 125 3.88 -1.89 26.48
N ASP A 126 5.07 -1.30 26.59
CA ASP A 126 5.27 0.08 27.03
C ASP A 126 6.48 0.67 26.30
N ARG A 127 6.21 1.27 25.14
CA ARG A 127 7.26 1.80 24.26
C ARG A 127 7.91 3.09 24.77
N THR A 128 7.58 3.52 25.99
CA THR A 128 8.26 4.63 26.69
C THR A 128 9.36 4.13 27.64
N ARG A 129 9.44 2.81 27.84
CA ARG A 129 10.41 2.18 28.74
C ARG A 129 11.41 1.37 27.95
N GLU A 130 12.68 1.59 28.24
CA GLU A 130 13.78 0.81 27.69
C GLU A 130 13.73 -0.63 28.19
N ARG A 131 14.13 -1.58 27.33
CA ARG A 131 14.16 -3.00 27.65
C ARG A 131 15.59 -3.46 27.85
N TRP A 132 15.93 -3.71 29.12
CA TRP A 132 17.23 -4.20 29.57
C TRP A 132 17.10 -5.62 30.13
N GLY A 133 18.08 -6.50 29.87
CA GLY A 133 18.09 -7.84 30.47
C GLY A 133 18.95 -8.86 29.72
N SER A 134 19.18 -10.01 30.38
CA SER A 134 20.00 -11.11 29.85
C SER A 134 19.58 -11.50 28.43
N GLY A 135 20.51 -11.40 27.49
CA GLY A 135 20.28 -11.66 26.05
C GLY A 135 20.01 -10.41 25.20
N TYR A 136 20.03 -9.22 25.79
CA TYR A 136 19.90 -7.94 25.10
C TYR A 136 21.05 -7.00 25.48
N GLU A 137 21.51 -6.23 24.50
CA GLU A 137 22.46 -5.13 24.71
C GLU A 137 21.81 -4.00 25.52
N GLU A 138 22.60 -3.38 26.39
CA GLU A 138 22.19 -2.23 27.19
C GLU A 138 22.66 -0.90 26.56
N GLY A 139 21.90 0.17 26.76
CA GLY A 139 22.14 1.49 26.17
C GLY A 139 21.73 1.65 24.70
N GLU A 140 22.31 2.66 24.07
CA GLU A 140 22.21 2.87 22.62
C GLU A 140 22.93 1.72 21.90
N ILE A 141 22.25 1.18 20.89
CA ILE A 141 22.76 0.11 20.04
C ILE A 141 22.81 0.59 18.60
N GLU A 142 23.83 0.14 17.88
CA GLU A 142 23.93 0.39 16.45
C GLU A 142 23.07 -0.61 15.67
N ILE A 143 22.15 -0.10 14.86
CA ILE A 143 21.29 -0.91 13.98
C ILE A 143 21.46 -0.49 12.54
N ARG A 144 21.19 -1.40 11.60
CA ARG A 144 21.08 -1.04 10.19
C ARG A 144 19.68 -0.47 9.92
N GLY A 145 19.63 0.77 9.42
CA GLY A 145 18.40 1.49 9.11
C GLY A 145 17.95 1.27 7.67
N TYR A 146 16.65 1.02 7.48
CA TYR A 146 16.02 0.93 6.16
C TYR A 146 15.06 2.12 6.01
N THR A 147 15.63 3.32 6.00
CA THR A 147 14.92 4.60 6.13
C THR A 147 15.03 5.48 4.88
N LYS A 148 15.78 5.05 3.86
CA LYS A 148 15.97 5.80 2.63
C LYS A 148 14.83 5.56 1.64
N PHE A 149 14.15 6.62 1.23
CA PHE A 149 13.15 6.62 0.15
C PHE A 149 13.54 7.69 -0.86
N SER A 150 13.41 7.40 -2.15
CA SER A 150 13.84 8.28 -3.25
C SER A 150 12.78 8.37 -4.33
#